data_AF-A0A963Q592-F1
#
_entry.id   AF-A0A963Q592-F1
#
_cell.length_a   1.000
_cell.length_b   1.000
_cell.length_c   1.000
_cell.angle_alpha   90.00
_cell.angle_beta   90.00
_cell.angle_gamma   90.00
#
_symmetry.space_group_name_H-M   'P 1'
#
loop_
_entity.id
_entity.type
_entity.pdbx_description
1 polymer ?
#
loop_
_entity_poly.entity_id
_entity_poly.type
_entity_poly.pdbx_seq_one_letter_code
_entity_poly.pdbx_strand_id
1 'polypeptide(L)'
;MTKKRDKAAGAVKPGTGSRGADALADELWPGQSVALLQELHILTREGKLNQDSRRKLKQVYHLYQFIEKLLLELGAEAAPPASPTSGGAGPGLAVADHGAGKSYLGFILYDLFF
;
A
#
# COMPACT_ATOMS: atom_id res chain seq x y z
N MET A 1 -39.92 -49.58 -5.92
CA MET A 1 -38.74 -49.73 -5.03
C MET A 1 -37.83 -48.52 -5.17
N THR A 2 -37.43 -48.05 -4.01
CA THR A 2 -36.63 -46.88 -3.63
C THR A 2 -35.25 -46.78 -4.31
N LYS A 3 -34.95 -45.56 -4.80
CA LYS A 3 -33.68 -44.81 -4.64
C LYS A 3 -32.35 -45.58 -4.63
N LYS A 4 -31.50 -45.30 -5.63
CA LYS A 4 -30.06 -45.11 -5.39
C LYS A 4 -29.48 -44.07 -6.34
N ARG A 5 -29.14 -42.92 -5.76
CA ARG A 5 -28.23 -41.92 -6.35
C ARG A 5 -26.84 -42.34 -5.90
N ASP A 6 -25.96 -42.66 -6.83
CA ASP A 6 -24.54 -42.79 -6.52
C ASP A 6 -23.83 -41.44 -6.71
N LYS A 7 -22.97 -41.16 -5.73
CA LYS A 7 -22.43 -39.87 -5.33
C LYS A 7 -20.99 -39.74 -5.83
N ALA A 8 -20.71 -38.62 -6.49
CA ALA A 8 -19.46 -37.87 -6.65
C ALA A 8 -18.09 -38.57 -6.50
N ALA A 9 -17.26 -38.46 -7.55
CA ALA A 9 -15.83 -38.23 -7.40
C ALA A 9 -15.56 -36.76 -7.74
N GLY A 10 -15.16 -35.98 -6.73
CA GLY A 10 -14.89 -34.55 -6.84
C GLY A 10 -13.65 -34.27 -7.67
N ALA A 11 -13.84 -33.56 -8.78
CA ALA A 11 -12.75 -32.93 -9.50
C ALA A 11 -12.16 -31.79 -8.64
N VAL A 12 -10.88 -31.92 -8.28
CA VAL A 12 -10.08 -30.83 -7.71
C VAL A 12 -10.00 -29.73 -8.77
N LYS A 13 -10.66 -28.59 -8.51
CA LYS A 13 -10.52 -27.39 -9.34
C LYS A 13 -9.16 -26.76 -9.03
N PRO A 14 -8.31 -26.46 -10.02
CA PRO A 14 -7.07 -25.74 -9.78
C PRO A 14 -7.40 -24.31 -9.35
N GLY A 15 -6.74 -23.86 -8.28
CA GLY A 15 -6.99 -22.57 -7.65
C GLY A 15 -6.76 -21.40 -8.60
N THR A 16 -7.79 -20.57 -8.76
CA THR A 16 -7.77 -19.31 -9.53
C THR A 16 -7.08 -18.17 -8.76
N GLY A 17 -6.16 -18.46 -7.85
CA GLY A 17 -5.59 -17.47 -6.93
C GLY A 17 -4.49 -16.58 -7.54
N SER A 18 -3.80 -17.04 -8.59
CA SER A 18 -2.61 -16.34 -9.09
C SER A 18 -2.93 -15.12 -9.96
N ARG A 19 -3.99 -15.17 -10.78
CA ARG A 19 -4.25 -14.10 -11.77
C ARG A 19 -4.75 -12.78 -11.16
N GLY A 20 -5.32 -12.84 -9.94
CA GLY A 20 -5.78 -11.65 -9.22
C GLY A 20 -4.69 -10.96 -8.41
N ALA A 21 -3.66 -11.69 -7.99
CA ALA A 21 -2.52 -11.14 -7.26
C ALA A 21 -1.57 -10.38 -8.19
N ASP A 22 -1.29 -10.93 -9.38
CA ASP A 22 -0.46 -10.26 -10.40
C ASP A 22 -1.07 -8.92 -10.84
N ALA A 23 -2.39 -8.89 -11.08
CA ALA A 23 -3.08 -7.64 -11.46
C ALA A 23 -3.04 -6.56 -10.37
N LEU A 24 -2.92 -6.96 -9.09
CA LEU A 24 -2.78 -6.02 -7.99
C LEU A 24 -1.34 -5.49 -7.88
N ALA A 25 -0.34 -6.33 -8.16
CA ALA A 25 1.06 -5.94 -8.13
C ALA A 25 1.36 -4.84 -9.16
N ASP A 26 0.70 -4.85 -10.31
CA ASP A 26 0.81 -3.80 -11.34
C ASP A 26 0.19 -2.45 -10.92
N GLU A 27 -0.74 -2.46 -9.95
CA GLU A 27 -1.50 -1.28 -9.53
C GLU A 27 -0.94 -0.60 -8.29
N LEU A 28 -0.10 -1.29 -7.51
CA LEU A 28 0.48 -0.78 -6.27
C LEU A 28 1.91 -0.30 -6.45
N TRP A 29 2.33 0.65 -5.61
CA TRP A 29 3.73 1.07 -5.58
C TRP A 29 4.61 -0.07 -5.05
N PRO A 30 5.82 -0.30 -5.61
CA PRO A 30 6.72 -1.33 -5.12
C PRO A 30 7.01 -1.18 -3.62
N GLY A 31 6.87 -2.27 -2.87
CA GLY A 31 7.13 -2.27 -1.42
C GLY A 31 6.01 -1.72 -0.55
N GLN A 32 4.92 -1.23 -1.12
CA GLN A 32 3.80 -0.68 -0.36
C GLN A 32 3.10 -1.74 0.50
N SER A 33 2.73 -1.36 1.72
CA SER A 33 2.13 -2.28 2.70
C SER A 33 0.69 -2.64 2.36
N VAL A 34 0.50 -3.85 1.85
CA VAL A 34 -0.83 -4.42 1.57
C VAL A 34 -1.69 -4.46 2.84
N ALA A 35 -1.10 -4.80 4.00
CA ALA A 35 -1.81 -4.85 5.27
C ALA A 35 -2.34 -3.46 5.66
N LEU A 36 -1.53 -2.41 5.52
CA LEU A 36 -1.97 -1.04 5.75
C LEU A 36 -3.13 -0.65 4.82
N LEU A 37 -3.02 -0.97 3.53
CA LEU A 37 -4.07 -0.67 2.57
C LEU A 37 -5.40 -1.40 2.87
N GLN A 38 -5.35 -2.59 3.48
CA GLN A 38 -6.54 -3.30 3.95
C GLN A 38 -7.17 -2.62 5.19
N GLU A 39 -6.35 -2.23 6.17
CA GLU A 39 -6.82 -1.52 7.38
C GLU A 39 -7.42 -0.15 7.05
N LEU A 40 -6.86 0.54 6.04
CA LEU A 40 -7.40 1.80 5.53
C LEU A 40 -8.64 1.60 4.63
N HIS A 41 -9.10 0.36 4.45
CA HIS A 41 -10.22 -0.01 3.56
C HIS A 41 -10.04 0.44 2.11
N ILE A 42 -8.79 0.64 1.66
CA ILE A 42 -8.46 0.86 0.24
C ILE A 42 -8.56 -0.47 -0.50
N LEU A 43 -7.97 -1.52 0.08
CA LEU A 43 -8.20 -2.89 -0.34
C LEU A 43 -9.33 -3.52 0.47
N THR A 44 -10.04 -4.46 -0.16
CA THR A 44 -10.97 -5.32 0.59
C THR A 44 -10.20 -6.24 1.52
N ARG A 45 -10.92 -6.89 2.44
CA ARG A 45 -10.34 -7.92 3.32
C ARG A 45 -9.69 -9.07 2.54
N GLU A 46 -10.18 -9.37 1.34
CA GLU A 46 -9.57 -10.35 0.43
C GLU A 46 -8.43 -9.78 -0.44
N GLY A 47 -8.00 -8.55 -0.19
CA GLY A 47 -6.91 -7.90 -0.90
C GLY A 47 -7.27 -7.39 -2.29
N LYS A 48 -8.57 -7.17 -2.59
CA LYS A 48 -9.00 -6.67 -3.91
C LYS A 48 -9.07 -5.14 -3.92
N LEU A 49 -8.66 -4.53 -5.02
CA LEU A 49 -8.83 -3.09 -5.24
C LEU A 49 -10.14 -2.82 -5.98
N ASN A 50 -10.97 -1.93 -5.43
CA ASN A 50 -12.18 -1.45 -6.11
C ASN A 50 -11.87 -0.20 -6.96
N GLN A 51 -12.76 0.15 -7.90
CA GLN A 51 -12.53 1.25 -8.85
C GLN A 51 -12.38 2.63 -8.17
N ASP A 52 -13.14 2.89 -7.10
CA ASP A 52 -13.08 4.16 -6.36
C ASP A 52 -11.76 4.28 -5.58
N SER A 53 -11.39 3.22 -4.86
CA SER A 53 -10.09 3.10 -4.20
C SER A 53 -8.94 3.24 -5.19
N ARG A 54 -9.04 2.63 -6.38
CA ARG A 54 -8.05 2.79 -7.45
C ARG A 54 -7.92 4.24 -7.89
N ARG A 55 -9.03 4.94 -8.11
CA ARG A 55 -9.03 6.37 -8.47
C ARG A 55 -8.37 7.22 -7.39
N LYS A 56 -8.71 6.97 -6.11
CA LYS A 56 -8.13 7.67 -4.96
C LYS A 56 -6.63 7.40 -4.83
N LEU A 57 -6.22 6.15 -4.93
CA LEU A 57 -4.83 5.73 -4.80
C LEU A 57 -3.97 6.32 -5.93
N LYS A 58 -4.50 6.37 -7.16
CA LYS A 58 -3.86 7.09 -8.27
C LYS A 58 -3.64 8.57 -7.96
N GLN A 59 -4.61 9.26 -7.34
CA GLN A 59 -4.43 10.66 -6.92
C GLN A 59 -3.34 10.80 -5.85
N VAL A 60 -3.31 9.89 -4.88
CA VAL A 60 -2.27 9.87 -3.84
C VAL A 60 -0.90 9.64 -4.45
N TYR A 61 -0.74 8.69 -5.39
CA TYR A 61 0.53 8.46 -6.08
C TYR A 61 0.97 9.65 -6.92
N HIS A 62 0.05 10.32 -7.62
CA HIS A 62 0.39 11.53 -8.35
C HIS A 62 0.89 12.65 -7.42
N LEU A 63 0.26 12.79 -6.25
CA LEU A 63 0.73 13.73 -5.23
C LEU A 63 2.11 13.32 -4.70
N TYR A 64 2.30 12.04 -4.35
CA TYR A 64 3.57 11.49 -3.87
C TYR A 64 4.70 11.74 -4.88
N GLN A 65 4.52 11.37 -6.16
CA GLN A 65 5.50 11.60 -7.22
C GLN A 65 5.86 13.08 -7.39
N PHE A 66 4.89 13.97 -7.19
CA PHE A 66 5.12 15.41 -7.27
C PHE A 66 5.98 15.92 -6.09
N ILE A 67 5.69 15.46 -4.87
CA ILE A 67 6.40 15.92 -3.66
C ILE A 67 7.68 15.13 -3.36
N GLU A 68 7.87 13.94 -3.92
CA GLU A 68 9.00 13.04 -3.64
C GLU A 68 10.35 13.74 -3.79
N LYS A 69 10.53 14.50 -4.88
CA LYS A 69 11.76 15.27 -5.10
C LYS A 69 12.00 16.32 -4.02
N LEU A 70 10.95 17.03 -3.61
CA LEU A 70 11.02 18.04 -2.55
C LEU A 70 11.34 17.41 -1.19
N LEU A 71 10.78 16.23 -0.91
CA LEU A 71 11.06 15.48 0.32
C LEU A 71 12.53 15.01 0.35
N LEU A 72 13.06 14.53 -0.78
CA LEU A 72 14.47 14.14 -0.89
C LEU A 72 15.43 15.32 -0.73
N GLU A 73 15.12 16.46 -1.38
CA GLU A 73 15.91 17.70 -1.23
C GLU A 73 15.92 18.18 0.21
N LEU A 74 14.75 18.23 0.86
CA LEU A 74 14.62 18.65 2.25
C LEU A 74 15.32 17.70 3.22
N GLY A 75 15.26 16.38 2.97
CA GLY A 75 15.99 15.38 3.75
C GLY A 75 17.52 15.48 3.60
N ALA A 76 18.00 15.86 2.41
CA ALA A 76 19.42 16.10 2.16
C ALA A 76 19.93 17.38 2.84
N GLU A 77 19.14 18.46 2.85
CA GLU A 77 19.47 19.71 3.56
C GLU A 77 19.44 19.54 5.09
N ALA A 78 18.54 18.70 5.59
CA ALA A 78 18.41 18.43 7.02
C ALA A 78 19.50 17.48 7.57
N ALA A 79 20.28 16.83 6.70
CA ALA A 79 21.40 16.00 7.12
C ALA A 79 22.55 16.89 7.65
N PRO A 80 22.97 16.76 8.93
CA PRO A 80 24.12 17.50 9.42
C PRO A 80 25.39 17.12 8.64
N PRO A 81 26.38 18.03 8.50
CA PRO A 81 27.66 17.68 7.90
C PRO A 81 28.23 16.48 8.64
N ALA A 82 28.52 15.40 7.90
CA ALA A 82 28.87 14.08 8.40
C ALA A 82 29.83 14.13 9.60
N SER A 83 29.28 14.09 10.80
CA SER A 83 30.03 13.82 12.01
C SER A 83 29.95 12.32 12.25
N PRO A 84 31.07 11.59 12.22
CA PRO A 84 31.10 10.12 12.24
C PRO A 84 30.67 9.49 13.57
N THR A 85 30.13 10.27 14.51
CA THR A 85 29.87 9.84 15.90
C THR A 85 28.40 9.95 16.33
N SER A 86 27.48 10.43 15.49
CA SER A 86 26.05 10.44 15.84
C SER A 86 25.34 9.19 15.32
N GLY A 87 25.31 8.13 16.12
CA GLY A 87 24.42 6.98 15.96
C GLY A 87 22.95 7.29 16.28
N GLY A 88 22.45 8.44 15.84
CA GLY A 88 21.11 8.93 16.14
C GLY A 88 20.75 10.10 15.23
N ALA A 89 19.59 9.98 14.59
CA ALA A 89 19.03 10.89 13.61
C ALA A 89 19.38 12.37 13.86
N GLY A 90 19.93 13.05 12.83
CA GLY A 90 19.83 14.51 12.72
C GLY A 90 18.34 14.95 12.74
N PRO A 91 18.01 16.25 12.68
CA PRO A 91 16.61 16.68 12.64
C PRO A 91 15.94 16.08 11.38
N GLY A 92 15.39 14.89 11.54
CA GLY A 92 14.85 14.10 10.46
C GLY A 92 13.64 14.82 9.89
N LEU A 93 13.43 14.67 8.58
CA LEU A 93 12.16 15.05 7.99
C LEU A 93 11.04 14.42 8.82
N ALA A 94 10.05 15.21 9.22
CA ALA A 94 8.91 14.73 9.99
C ALA A 94 7.63 15.06 9.22
N VAL A 95 6.71 14.10 9.16
CA VAL A 95 5.39 14.29 8.56
C VAL A 95 4.35 14.51 9.67
N ALA A 96 3.53 15.55 9.52
CA ALA A 96 2.43 15.85 10.43
C ALA A 96 1.11 15.84 9.64
N ASP A 97 0.31 14.79 9.82
CA ASP A 97 -1.05 14.74 9.27
C ASP A 97 -1.99 15.59 10.15
N HIS A 98 -2.55 16.64 9.56
CA HIS A 98 -3.48 17.55 10.23
C HIS A 98 -4.95 17.07 10.19
N GLY A 99 -5.20 15.88 9.63
CA GLY A 99 -6.46 15.15 9.86
C GLY A 99 -7.69 15.78 9.19
N ALA A 100 -7.58 16.26 7.96
CA ALA A 100 -8.73 16.76 7.20
C ALA A 100 -9.62 15.59 6.69
N GLY A 101 -10.48 15.03 7.55
CA GLY A 101 -11.49 14.00 7.21
C GLY A 101 -11.01 12.55 7.40
N LYS A 102 -11.65 11.57 6.72
CA LYS A 102 -11.20 10.15 6.65
C LYS A 102 -9.87 10.05 5.85
N SER A 103 -8.80 10.70 6.32
CA SER A 103 -7.54 10.82 5.60
C SER A 103 -6.68 9.57 5.80
N TYR A 104 -6.66 8.72 4.77
CA TYR A 104 -5.64 7.69 4.58
C TYR A 104 -4.32 8.27 4.05
N LEU A 105 -4.32 9.55 3.64
CA LEU A 105 -3.20 10.18 2.96
C LEU A 105 -1.93 10.18 3.82
N GLY A 106 -1.99 10.62 5.07
CA GLY A 106 -0.81 10.67 5.95
C GLY A 106 -0.18 9.30 6.13
N PHE A 107 -0.99 8.26 6.37
CA PHE A 107 -0.52 6.89 6.50
C PHE A 107 0.14 6.36 5.22
N ILE A 108 -0.45 6.61 4.05
CA ILE A 108 0.14 6.17 2.78
C ILE A 108 1.44 6.93 2.49
N LEU A 109 1.48 8.25 2.73
CA LEU A 109 2.71 9.03 2.54
C LEU A 109 3.83 8.54 3.47
N TYR A 110 3.48 8.16 4.70
CA TYR A 110 4.42 7.54 5.62
C TYR A 110 4.95 6.22 5.04
N ASP A 111 4.07 5.30 4.66
CA ASP A 111 4.42 3.99 4.09
C ASP A 111 5.24 4.06 2.78
N LEU A 112 5.06 5.12 1.98
CA LEU A 112 5.78 5.29 0.72
C LEU A 112 7.18 5.90 0.88
N PHE A 113 7.45 6.66 1.95
CA PHE A 113 8.70 7.46 2.07
C PHE A 113 9.51 7.23 3.35
N PHE A 114 8.86 6.91 4.47
CA PHE A 114 9.46 6.84 5.81
C PHE A 114 9.58 5.40 6.31
#